data_AF-A0A7T4YFD5-F1
#
_entry.id   AF-A0A7T4YFD5-F1
#
_cell.length_a   1.000
_cell.length_b   1.000
_cell.length_c   1.000
_cell.angle_alpha   90.00
_cell.angle_beta   90.00
_cell.angle_gamma   90.00
#
_symmetry.space_group_name_H-M   'P 1'
#
loop_
_entity.id
_entity.type
_entity.pdbx_description
1 polymer ?
#
loop_
_entity_poly.entity_id
_entity_poly.type
_entity_poly.pdbx_seq_one_letter_code
_entity_poly.pdbx_strand_id
1 'polypeptide(L)'
;MEQKSFHSEFQNKLADLMSEISTLPKRERDKLTELAGKTQSKHDQLKKTVDGLQESLDYLRLSIKYLVFDLEATRRENAYLRKIIEEEPSSEAENDTGTDDFSSNDFGY
;
A
#
# COMPACT_ATOMS: atom_id res chain seq x y z
N MET A 1 18.38 -10.98 4.13
CA MET A 1 19.82 -11.26 4.35
C MET A 1 20.38 -12.22 3.29
N GLU A 2 19.58 -13.15 2.76
CA GLU A 2 19.98 -14.12 1.73
C GLU A 2 20.43 -13.52 0.38
N GLN A 3 19.80 -12.43 -0.08
CA GLN A 3 20.13 -11.86 -1.40
C GLN A 3 21.53 -11.21 -1.47
N LYS A 4 22.05 -10.69 -0.34
CA LYS A 4 23.44 -10.19 -0.24
C LYS A 4 24.46 -11.33 -0.27
N SER A 5 24.14 -12.49 0.31
CA SER A 5 25.03 -13.67 0.33
C SER A 5 25.22 -14.23 -1.09
N PHE A 6 24.12 -14.42 -1.82
CA PHE A 6 24.15 -14.95 -3.18
C PHE A 6 24.97 -14.08 -4.15
N HIS A 7 24.88 -12.75 -4.02
CA HIS A 7 25.67 -11.84 -4.84
C HIS A 7 27.17 -11.96 -4.54
N SER A 8 27.55 -12.03 -3.27
CA SER A 8 28.96 -12.24 -2.89
C SER A 8 29.48 -13.58 -3.40
N GLU A 9 28.68 -14.64 -3.30
CA GLU A 9 29.03 -15.97 -3.82
C GLU A 9 29.17 -15.98 -5.34
N PHE A 10 28.28 -15.28 -6.06
CA PHE A 10 28.35 -15.13 -7.51
C PHE A 10 29.59 -14.36 -7.93
N GLN A 11 29.88 -13.23 -7.29
CA GLN A 11 31.07 -12.42 -7.59
C GLN A 11 32.36 -13.21 -7.31
N ASN A 12 32.41 -13.96 -6.20
CA ASN A 12 33.57 -14.80 -5.87
C ASN A 12 33.78 -15.90 -6.92
N LYS A 13 32.72 -16.64 -7.29
CA LYS A 13 32.81 -17.66 -8.34
C LYS A 13 33.17 -17.09 -9.71
N LEU A 14 32.71 -15.88 -10.02
CA LEU A 14 33.03 -15.19 -11.27
C LEU A 14 34.48 -14.71 -11.28
N ALA A 15 35.00 -14.23 -10.15
CA ALA A 15 36.40 -13.89 -9.98
C ALA A 15 37.31 -15.11 -10.09
N ASP A 16 36.92 -16.24 -9.48
CA ASP A 16 37.64 -17.52 -9.60
C ASP A 16 37.68 -18.00 -11.05
N LEU A 17 36.53 -17.98 -11.74
CA LEU A 17 36.43 -18.35 -13.15
C LEU A 17 37.28 -17.43 -14.04
N MET A 18 37.29 -16.12 -13.77
CA MET A 18 38.12 -15.17 -14.50
C MET A 18 39.62 -15.41 -14.26
N SER A 19 40.01 -15.80 -13.04
CA SER A 19 41.37 -16.21 -12.71
C SER A 19 41.78 -17.49 -13.45
N GLU A 20 40.88 -18.46 -13.56
CA GLU A 20 41.10 -19.71 -14.31
C GLU A 20 41.19 -19.48 -15.83
N ILE A 21 40.34 -18.61 -16.39
CA ILE A 21 40.44 -18.14 -17.79
C ILE A 21 41.78 -17.44 -18.03
N SER A 22 42.31 -16.78 -16.99
CA SER A 22 43.63 -16.16 -17.02
C SER A 22 44.80 -17.18 -17.16
N THR A 23 44.47 -18.44 -16.89
CA THR A 23 45.17 -19.69 -17.16
C THR A 23 45.61 -19.96 -18.58
N LEU A 24 44.68 -19.68 -19.48
CA LEU A 24 44.53 -20.36 -20.77
C LEU A 24 45.24 -19.61 -21.91
N PRO A 25 45.61 -20.32 -22.99
CA PRO A 25 46.24 -19.73 -24.18
C PRO A 25 45.41 -18.56 -24.73
N LYS A 26 46.09 -17.48 -25.15
CA LYS A 26 45.50 -16.18 -25.54
C LYS A 26 44.28 -16.26 -26.48
N ARG A 27 44.22 -17.28 -27.34
CA ARG A 27 43.22 -17.42 -28.40
C ARG A 27 41.81 -17.78 -27.91
N GLU A 28 41.68 -18.41 -26.74
CA GLU A 28 40.39 -18.78 -26.12
C GLU A 28 39.96 -17.81 -25.01
N ARG A 29 40.93 -17.08 -24.45
CA ARG A 29 40.80 -16.14 -23.35
C ARG A 29 39.92 -14.94 -23.67
N ASP A 30 40.01 -14.41 -24.89
CA ASP A 30 39.29 -13.20 -25.29
C ASP A 30 37.78 -13.44 -25.39
N LYS A 31 37.36 -14.57 -25.99
CA LYS A 31 35.93 -14.93 -26.10
C LYS A 31 35.29 -15.19 -24.73
N LEU A 32 36.00 -15.88 -23.85
CA LEU A 32 35.49 -16.20 -22.51
C LEU A 32 35.41 -14.95 -21.62
N THR A 33 36.40 -14.06 -21.72
CA THR A 33 36.39 -12.76 -21.03
C THR A 33 35.23 -11.88 -21.49
N GLU A 34 34.98 -11.83 -22.80
CA GLU A 34 33.85 -11.09 -23.37
C GLU A 34 32.50 -11.66 -22.89
N LEU A 35 32.36 -12.98 -22.86
CA LEU A 35 31.13 -13.65 -22.42
C LEU A 35 30.88 -13.47 -20.91
N ALA A 36 31.94 -13.54 -20.10
CA ALA A 36 31.87 -13.27 -18.66
C ALA A 36 31.45 -11.82 -18.40
N GLY A 37 32.03 -10.85 -19.11
CA GLY A 37 31.67 -9.44 -19.00
C GLY A 37 30.21 -9.16 -19.40
N LYS A 38 29.74 -9.77 -20.50
CA LYS A 38 28.32 -9.69 -20.91
C LYS A 38 27.38 -10.28 -19.85
N THR A 39 27.75 -11.41 -19.26
CA THR A 39 26.95 -12.08 -18.22
C THR A 39 26.86 -11.24 -16.95
N GLN A 40 27.97 -10.65 -16.51
CA GLN A 40 28.00 -9.74 -15.36
C GLN A 40 27.11 -8.51 -15.61
N SER A 41 27.25 -7.87 -16.77
CA SER A 41 26.43 -6.71 -17.14
C SER A 41 24.94 -7.01 -17.18
N LYS A 42 24.55 -8.18 -17.72
CA LYS A 42 23.14 -8.63 -17.72
C LYS A 42 22.63 -8.91 -16.31
N HIS A 43 23.45 -9.52 -15.45
CA HIS A 43 23.10 -9.75 -14.06
C HIS A 43 22.87 -8.43 -13.31
N ASP A 44 23.75 -7.45 -13.48
CA ASP A 44 23.61 -6.13 -12.87
C ASP A 44 22.36 -5.39 -13.36
N GLN A 45 22.04 -5.51 -14.66
CA GLN A 45 20.82 -4.93 -15.23
C GLN A 45 19.56 -5.59 -14.63
N LEU A 46 19.54 -6.92 -14.55
CA LEU A 46 18.42 -7.66 -13.95
C LEU A 46 18.22 -7.27 -12.49
N LYS A 47 19.32 -7.16 -11.73
CA LYS A 47 19.29 -6.73 -10.33
C LYS A 47 18.65 -5.35 -10.18
N LYS A 48 19.10 -4.36 -10.98
CA LYS A 48 18.49 -3.01 -10.97
C LYS A 48 17.00 -3.03 -11.25
N THR A 49 16.56 -3.86 -12.20
CA THR A 49 15.13 -4.01 -12.51
C THR A 49 14.36 -4.63 -11.34
N VAL A 50 14.91 -5.67 -10.71
CA VAL A 50 14.28 -6.33 -9.55
C VAL A 50 14.20 -5.38 -8.35
N ASP A 51 15.26 -4.62 -8.08
CA ASP A 51 15.30 -3.64 -7.00
C ASP A 51 14.23 -2.54 -7.24
N GLY A 52 14.12 -2.01 -8.47
CA GLY A 52 13.08 -1.03 -8.81
C GLY A 52 11.65 -1.58 -8.74
N LEU A 53 11.45 -2.87 -9.05
CA LEU A 53 10.15 -3.53 -8.86
C LEU A 53 9.80 -3.67 -7.38
N GLN A 54 10.77 -3.99 -6.53
CA GLN A 54 10.56 -4.06 -5.07
C GLN A 54 10.16 -2.69 -4.52
N GLU A 55 10.86 -1.63 -4.90
CA GLU A 55 10.51 -0.26 -4.49
C GLU A 55 9.10 0.14 -4.95
N SER A 56 8.72 -0.24 -6.18
CA SER A 56 7.38 0.03 -6.72
C SER A 56 6.29 -0.72 -5.95
N LEU A 57 6.55 -1.97 -5.55
CA LEU A 57 5.63 -2.76 -4.71
C LEU A 57 5.50 -2.18 -3.31
N ASP A 58 6.60 -1.73 -2.72
CA ASP A 58 6.58 -1.08 -1.41
C ASP A 58 5.79 0.23 -1.44
N TYR A 59 5.98 1.03 -2.50
CA TYR A 59 5.18 2.22 -2.74
C TYR A 59 3.70 1.89 -2.88
N LEU A 60 3.34 0.93 -3.74
CA LEU A 60 1.96 0.50 -3.94
C LEU A 60 1.32 0.02 -2.63
N ARG A 61 2.06 -0.77 -1.84
CA ARG A 61 1.60 -1.24 -0.54
C ARG A 61 1.29 -0.09 0.41
N LEU A 62 2.11 0.95 0.40
CA LEU A 62 1.87 2.16 1.18
C LEU A 62 0.64 2.93 0.67
N SER A 63 0.52 3.11 -0.64
CA SER A 63 -0.64 3.77 -1.27
C SER A 63 -1.96 3.08 -0.91
N ILE A 64 -1.97 1.74 -0.91
CA ILE A 64 -3.16 0.97 -0.50
C ILE A 64 -3.50 1.21 0.97
N LYS A 65 -2.51 1.24 1.88
CA LYS A 65 -2.76 1.53 3.30
C LYS A 65 -3.43 2.88 3.48
N TYR A 66 -2.96 3.92 2.77
CA TYR A 66 -3.58 5.24 2.82
C TYR A 66 -4.98 5.24 2.24
N LEU A 67 -5.19 4.62 1.07
CA LEU A 67 -6.51 4.57 0.46
C LEU A 67 -7.55 3.90 1.37
N VAL A 68 -7.17 2.79 2.01
CA VAL A 68 -8.05 2.08 2.97
C VAL A 68 -8.30 2.92 4.22
N PHE A 69 -7.29 3.64 4.71
CA PHE A 69 -7.44 4.54 5.86
C PHE A 69 -8.42 5.68 5.56
N ASP A 70 -8.26 6.33 4.41
CA ASP A 70 -9.13 7.43 3.98
C ASP A 70 -10.57 6.94 3.74
N LEU A 71 -10.74 5.73 3.18
CA LEU A 71 -12.04 5.09 3.04
C LEU A 71 -12.72 4.83 4.39
N GLU A 72 -11.98 4.33 5.38
CA GLU A 72 -12.55 4.11 6.71
C GLU A 72 -12.88 5.42 7.43
N ALA A 73 -12.07 6.47 7.25
CA ALA A 73 -12.36 7.80 7.77
C ALA A 73 -13.66 8.37 7.20
N THR A 74 -13.83 8.35 5.87
CA THR A 74 -15.06 8.81 5.20
C THR A 74 -16.28 7.96 5.55
N ARG A 75 -16.11 6.63 5.70
CA ARG A 75 -17.20 5.74 6.15
C ARG A 75 -17.67 6.07 7.57
N ARG A 76 -16.73 6.29 8.49
CA ARG A 76 -17.05 6.68 9.89
C ARG A 76 -17.72 8.04 9.95
N GLU A 77 -17.23 9.00 9.19
CA GLU A 77 -17.82 10.33 9.10
C GLU A 77 -19.26 10.26 8.58
N ASN A 78 -19.52 9.51 7.50
CA ASN A 78 -20.88 9.35 6.96
C ASN A 78 -21.83 8.71 7.99
N ALA A 79 -21.36 7.68 8.70
CA ALA A 79 -22.15 7.04 9.77
C ALA A 79 -22.47 8.01 10.91
N TYR A 80 -21.50 8.84 11.31
CA TYR A 80 -21.69 9.87 12.34
C TYR A 80 -22.70 10.94 11.90
N LEU A 81 -22.59 11.44 10.67
CA LEU A 81 -23.51 12.44 10.13
C LEU A 81 -24.95 11.92 10.02
N ARG A 82 -25.14 10.66 9.60
CA ARG A 82 -26.47 10.02 9.55
C ARG A 82 -27.10 9.93 10.93
N LYS A 83 -26.32 9.54 11.93
CA LYS A 83 -26.79 9.46 13.32
C LYS A 83 -27.29 10.81 13.83
N ILE A 84 -26.58 11.90 13.54
CA ILE A 84 -27.03 13.26 13.91
C ILE A 84 -28.38 13.57 13.26
N ILE A 85 -28.51 13.30 11.95
CA ILE A 85 -29.75 13.59 11.21
C ILE A 85 -30.92 12.73 11.70
N GLU A 86 -30.68 11.49 12.11
CA GLU A 86 -31.69 10.57 12.65
C GLU A 86 -32.10 10.91 14.10
N GLU A 87 -31.24 11.61 14.86
CA GLU A 87 -31.53 12.08 16.21
C GLU A 87 -32.30 13.42 16.20
N GLU A 88 -32.16 14.25 15.16
CA GLU A 88 -32.86 15.53 15.03
C GLU A 88 -34.38 15.53 14.69
N PRO A 89 -35.08 14.46 14.25
CA PRO A 89 -36.51 14.53 13.91
C PRO A 89 -37.45 14.14 15.06
N SER A 90 -37.01 14.20 16.33
CA SER A 90 -37.82 13.77 17.49
C SER A 90 -38.07 14.83 18.57
N SER A 91 -37.68 16.09 18.37
CA SER A 91 -37.98 17.18 19.31
C SER A 91 -39.14 18.11 18.91
N GLU A 92 -39.86 17.84 17.82
CA GLU A 92 -40.92 18.74 17.32
C GLU A 92 -42.33 18.10 17.24
N ALA A 93 -42.54 16.90 17.79
CA ALA A 93 -43.84 16.21 17.71
C ALA A 93 -44.34 15.64 19.06
N GLU A 94 -44.29 16.43 20.13
CA GLU A 94 -45.13 16.22 21.32
C GLU A 94 -45.74 17.56 21.76
N ASN A 95 -46.75 18.00 21.00
CA ASN A 95 -47.87 18.78 21.55
C ASN A 95 -49.14 18.09 21.06
N ASP A 96 -49.32 16.84 21.47
CA ASP A 96 -50.58 16.14 21.30
C ASP A 96 -51.54 16.53 22.43
N THR A 97 -52.77 16.66 21.98
CA THR A 97 -54.02 17.05 22.57
C THR A 97 -54.37 16.33 23.87
N GLY A 98 -54.86 17.11 24.83
CA GLY A 98 -55.51 16.63 26.05
C GLY A 98 -56.61 17.60 26.44
N THR A 99 -57.75 17.47 25.78
CA THR A 99 -59.05 17.96 26.25
C THR A 99 -59.29 17.52 27.69
N ASP A 100 -59.60 18.47 28.58
CA ASP A 100 -60.49 18.18 29.69
C ASP A 100 -61.47 19.34 29.92
N ASP A 101 -62.72 18.92 29.88
CA ASP A 101 -63.99 19.60 30.04
C ASP A 101 -64.16 20.15 31.46
N PHE A 102 -64.55 21.42 31.58
CA PHE A 102 -65.26 21.89 32.76
C PHE A 102 -66.46 22.77 32.34
N SER A 103 -67.56 22.09 32.06
CA SER A 103 -68.95 22.45 32.39
C SER A 103 -69.21 23.86 32.96
N SER A 104 -70.02 24.61 32.21
CA SER A 104 -71.10 25.53 32.60
C SER A 104 -71.09 26.19 34.00
N ASN A 105 -71.03 27.53 34.04
CA ASN A 105 -72.01 28.42 34.69
C ASN A 105 -71.61 29.90 34.42
N ASP A 106 -72.43 30.69 33.72
CA ASP A 106 -73.48 31.58 34.27
C ASP A 106 -72.99 33.03 34.50
N PHE A 107 -73.89 33.99 34.23
CA PHE A 107 -73.80 35.45 34.28
C PHE A 107 -72.99 36.11 33.13
N GLY A 108 -73.57 36.89 32.20
CA GLY A 108 -74.73 37.77 32.30
C GLY A 108 -74.25 39.22 32.40
N TYR A 109 -74.31 39.94 31.27
CA TYR A 109 -74.68 41.36 31.04
C TYR A 109 -74.21 41.80 29.65
#